data_AF-A0A7S0NDX6-F1
#
_entry.id   AF-A0A7S0NDX6-F1
#
_cell.length_a   1.000
_cell.length_b   1.000
_cell.length_c   1.000
_cell.angle_alpha   90.00
_cell.angle_beta   90.00
_cell.angle_gamma   90.00
#
_symmetry.space_group_name_H-M   'P 1'
#
loop_
_entity.id
_entity.type
_entity.pdbx_description
1 polymer ?
#
loop_
_entity_poly.entity_id
_entity_poly.type
_entity_poly.pdbx_seq_one_letter_code
_entity_poly.pdbx_strand_id
1 'polypeptide(L)'
;HIAKSTANMLMLTQALLLSTAAATEVTCTDKYDSTHLSEAVDAAMMELQGAKGWFTTLKTSTGYHNAQSVNSCTPGPQWVYPSAADAKGLLKRVLETGELKVAGVQWTKGEQADYITDPLNPTGFWPEYLKEIVQKLSDNYGMAIKLTRVYYTTSNGVGASAKVGHAVANGDDDMSEPYYYLGGAHDGKPRIESMAFSCITAGLESFFFTKAS
;
A
#
# COMPACT_ATOMS: atom_id res chain seq x y z
N HIS A 1 42.10 36.53 -48.70
CA HIS A 1 40.88 36.74 -47.89
C HIS A 1 39.89 35.56 -47.87
N ILE A 2 40.25 34.31 -48.28
CA ILE A 2 39.24 33.22 -48.44
C ILE A 2 39.50 31.98 -47.54
N ALA A 3 40.57 31.94 -46.75
CA ALA A 3 40.93 30.74 -45.97
C ALA A 3 40.35 30.65 -44.54
N LYS A 4 39.70 31.69 -44.01
CA LYS A 4 39.17 31.70 -42.63
C LYS A 4 37.70 31.28 -42.49
N SER A 5 36.97 31.11 -43.60
CA SER A 5 35.52 30.86 -43.57
C SER A 5 35.13 29.38 -43.47
N THR A 6 35.99 28.46 -43.93
CA THR A 6 35.69 27.01 -43.96
C THR A 6 35.96 26.31 -42.63
N ALA A 7 36.92 26.79 -41.83
CA ALA A 7 37.21 26.23 -40.51
C ALA A 7 36.06 26.45 -39.50
N ASN A 8 35.38 27.60 -39.57
CA ASN A 8 34.27 27.93 -38.67
C ASN A 8 33.00 27.13 -38.98
N MET A 9 32.81 26.68 -40.22
CA MET A 9 31.61 25.93 -40.62
C MET A 9 31.71 24.44 -40.26
N LEU A 10 32.93 23.88 -40.25
CA LEU A 10 33.21 22.49 -39.84
C LEU A 10 33.11 22.30 -38.32
N MET A 11 33.49 23.32 -37.53
CA MET A 11 33.33 23.28 -36.06
C MET A 11 31.87 23.43 -35.62
N LEU A 12 31.05 24.21 -36.35
CA LEU A 12 29.62 24.31 -36.04
C LEU A 12 28.85 23.02 -36.32
N THR A 13 29.27 22.23 -37.32
CA THR A 13 28.63 20.95 -37.64
C THR A 13 29.03 19.84 -36.67
N GLN A 14 30.26 19.84 -36.14
CA GLN A 14 30.64 18.90 -35.07
C GLN A 14 29.98 19.24 -33.72
N ALA A 15 29.79 20.52 -33.40
CA ALA A 15 29.11 20.92 -32.17
C ALA A 15 27.62 20.51 -32.14
N LEU A 16 26.94 20.48 -33.30
CA LEU A 16 25.54 20.06 -33.41
C LEU A 16 25.37 18.52 -33.38
N LEU A 17 26.40 17.76 -33.75
CA LEU A 17 26.39 16.29 -33.72
C LEU A 17 26.76 15.71 -32.35
N LEU A 18 27.29 16.54 -31.44
CA LEU A 18 27.61 16.16 -30.05
C LEU A 18 26.48 16.51 -29.06
N SER A 19 25.51 17.34 -29.45
CA SER A 19 24.36 17.72 -28.60
C SER A 19 23.22 16.70 -28.59
N THR A 20 23.35 15.59 -29.32
CA THR A 20 22.42 14.44 -29.27
C THR A 20 22.95 13.27 -28.45
N ALA A 21 24.00 13.48 -27.65
CA ALA A 21 24.33 12.57 -26.57
C ALA A 21 23.09 12.49 -25.67
N ALA A 22 22.39 11.36 -25.79
CA ALA A 22 21.14 11.07 -25.14
C ALA A 22 21.16 11.62 -23.71
N ALA A 23 20.29 12.60 -23.45
CA ALA A 23 19.74 12.73 -22.12
C ALA A 23 18.98 11.42 -21.89
N THR A 24 19.68 10.38 -21.44
CA THR A 24 19.08 9.33 -20.65
C THR A 24 18.41 10.10 -19.53
N GLU A 25 17.09 10.31 -19.63
CA GLU A 25 16.29 10.70 -18.50
C GLU A 25 16.62 9.67 -17.43
N VAL A 26 17.44 10.08 -16.46
CA VAL A 26 17.61 9.31 -15.25
C VAL A 26 16.26 9.42 -14.58
N THR A 27 15.38 8.50 -14.91
CA THR A 27 14.12 8.31 -14.21
C THR A 27 14.52 7.80 -12.84
N CYS A 28 14.68 8.74 -11.91
CA CYS A 28 14.84 8.46 -10.49
C CYS A 28 13.54 7.77 -10.03
N THR A 29 13.49 6.46 -10.22
CA THR A 29 12.41 5.64 -9.69
C THR A 29 12.72 5.47 -8.22
N ASP A 30 11.98 6.18 -7.36
CA ASP A 30 12.07 5.95 -5.93
C ASP A 30 11.67 4.50 -5.65
N LYS A 31 12.61 3.72 -5.12
CA LYS A 31 12.39 2.31 -4.81
C LYS A 31 11.39 2.11 -3.67
N TYR A 32 11.08 3.17 -2.93
CA TYR A 32 10.09 3.20 -1.86
C TYR A 32 8.76 3.84 -2.27
N ASP A 33 8.61 4.25 -3.55
CA ASP A 33 7.34 4.75 -4.05
C ASP A 33 6.24 3.68 -3.90
N SER A 34 5.16 4.04 -3.20
CA SER A 34 4.04 3.16 -2.93
C SER A 34 2.94 3.26 -3.98
N THR A 35 3.01 4.18 -4.94
CA THR A 35 1.91 4.48 -5.88
C THR A 35 1.37 3.23 -6.57
N HIS A 36 2.22 2.47 -7.27
CA HIS A 36 1.78 1.25 -7.96
C HIS A 36 1.29 0.17 -6.98
N LEU A 37 1.84 0.10 -5.77
CA LEU A 37 1.37 -0.85 -4.77
C LEU A 37 -0.03 -0.47 -4.27
N SER A 38 -0.26 0.81 -3.99
CA SER A 38 -1.57 1.33 -3.60
C SER A 38 -2.60 1.09 -4.69
N GLU A 39 -2.28 1.35 -5.97
CA GLU A 39 -3.17 1.06 -7.11
C GLU A 39 -3.52 -0.43 -7.20
N ALA A 40 -2.54 -1.33 -7.03
CA ALA A 40 -2.78 -2.77 -7.04
C ALA A 40 -3.66 -3.24 -5.87
N VAL A 41 -3.42 -2.70 -4.67
CA VAL A 41 -4.23 -3.00 -3.48
C VAL A 41 -5.65 -2.45 -3.64
N ASP A 42 -5.81 -1.26 -4.21
CA ASP A 42 -7.11 -0.66 -4.50
C ASP A 42 -7.90 -1.48 -5.51
N ALA A 43 -7.27 -1.93 -6.60
CA ALA A 43 -7.90 -2.83 -7.56
C ALA A 43 -8.38 -4.13 -6.90
N ALA A 44 -7.53 -4.78 -6.09
CA ALA A 44 -7.89 -5.98 -5.34
C ALA A 44 -9.08 -5.74 -4.39
N MET A 45 -9.04 -4.65 -3.62
CA MET A 45 -10.12 -4.31 -2.69
C MET A 45 -11.43 -4.00 -3.41
N MET A 46 -11.38 -3.31 -4.54
CA MET A 46 -12.58 -2.92 -5.30
C MET A 46 -13.21 -4.10 -6.04
N GLU A 47 -12.42 -5.06 -6.50
CA GLU A 47 -12.93 -6.35 -6.97
C GLU A 47 -13.64 -7.12 -5.85
N LEU A 48 -13.04 -7.20 -4.66
CA LEU A 48 -13.63 -7.87 -3.51
C LEU A 48 -14.94 -7.19 -3.06
N GLN A 49 -14.96 -5.87 -2.96
CA GLN A 49 -16.18 -5.11 -2.62
C GLN A 49 -17.25 -5.22 -3.71
N GLY A 50 -16.85 -5.34 -4.99
CA GLY A 50 -17.77 -5.59 -6.10
C GLY A 50 -18.32 -7.02 -6.13
N ALA A 51 -17.66 -7.98 -5.47
CA ALA A 51 -18.10 -9.36 -5.42
C ALA A 51 -19.34 -9.53 -4.53
N LYS A 52 -20.40 -10.10 -5.10
CA LYS A 52 -21.70 -10.24 -4.44
C LYS A 52 -21.58 -10.94 -3.09
N GLY A 53 -21.89 -10.20 -2.03
CA GLY A 53 -21.99 -10.73 -0.67
C GLY A 53 -20.65 -10.95 0.04
N TRP A 54 -19.52 -10.62 -0.58
CA TRP A 54 -18.18 -10.87 -0.02
C TRP A 54 -18.02 -10.36 1.41
N PHE A 55 -18.22 -9.07 1.63
CA PHE A 55 -18.02 -8.45 2.95
C PHE A 55 -18.95 -9.05 4.02
N THR A 56 -20.20 -9.36 3.63
CA THR A 56 -21.18 -10.02 4.51
C THR A 56 -20.73 -11.43 4.88
N THR A 57 -20.19 -12.18 3.93
CA THR A 57 -19.63 -13.52 4.17
C THR A 57 -18.45 -13.44 5.12
N LEU A 58 -17.50 -12.54 4.89
CA LEU A 58 -16.31 -12.36 5.73
C LEU A 58 -16.68 -11.99 7.18
N LYS A 59 -17.58 -11.03 7.38
CA LYS A 59 -17.99 -10.66 8.75
C LYS A 59 -18.80 -11.76 9.45
N THR A 60 -19.50 -12.61 8.68
CA THR A 60 -20.27 -13.73 9.23
C THR A 60 -19.36 -14.91 9.59
N SER A 61 -18.39 -15.24 8.73
CA SER A 61 -17.46 -16.35 8.98
C SER A 61 -16.51 -16.08 10.15
N THR A 62 -16.14 -14.82 10.35
CA THR A 62 -15.28 -14.39 11.46
C THR A 62 -16.04 -14.09 12.76
N GLY A 63 -17.38 -14.01 12.69
CA GLY A 63 -18.23 -13.60 13.81
C GLY A 63 -18.24 -12.09 14.09
N TYR A 64 -17.49 -11.28 13.34
CA TYR A 64 -17.38 -9.86 13.57
C TYR A 64 -18.51 -9.03 12.93
N HIS A 65 -19.75 -9.25 13.39
CA HIS A 65 -20.95 -8.64 12.80
C HIS A 65 -20.98 -7.10 12.78
N ASN A 66 -20.20 -6.45 13.66
CA ASN A 66 -20.07 -5.00 13.79
C ASN A 66 -19.13 -4.37 12.75
N ALA A 67 -18.44 -5.16 11.92
CA ALA A 67 -17.70 -4.64 10.77
C ALA A 67 -18.67 -3.98 9.79
N GLN A 68 -18.37 -2.73 9.42
CA GLN A 68 -19.12 -1.99 8.42
C GLN A 68 -18.31 -1.90 7.13
N SER A 69 -18.97 -2.20 5.99
CA SER A 69 -18.43 -1.83 4.68
C SER A 69 -18.62 -0.33 4.55
N VAL A 70 -17.50 0.39 4.54
CA VAL A 70 -17.43 1.82 4.24
C VAL A 70 -16.69 1.94 2.93
N ASN A 71 -16.99 2.91 2.07
CA ASN A 71 -16.32 3.01 0.78
C ASN A 71 -15.92 4.47 0.54
N SER A 72 -14.63 4.77 0.62
CA SER A 72 -14.09 6.05 0.10
C SER A 72 -13.86 6.03 -1.41
N CYS A 73 -14.01 4.85 -2.02
CA CYS A 73 -13.80 4.56 -3.43
C CYS A 73 -15.01 3.83 -3.98
N THR A 74 -15.41 4.14 -5.21
CA THR A 74 -16.53 3.44 -5.86
C THR A 74 -16.05 2.06 -6.35
N PRO A 75 -16.65 0.93 -5.94
CA PRO A 75 -16.31 -0.38 -6.53
C PRO A 75 -16.63 -0.41 -8.04
N GLY A 76 -15.78 -1.04 -8.85
CA GLY A 76 -16.01 -1.16 -10.29
C GLY A 76 -14.75 -1.45 -11.12
N PRO A 77 -14.88 -1.56 -12.46
CA PRO A 77 -13.80 -1.95 -13.35
C PRO A 77 -12.77 -0.85 -13.64
N GLN A 78 -12.99 0.37 -13.13
CA GLN A 78 -12.06 1.49 -13.32
C GLN A 78 -10.76 1.34 -12.53
N TRP A 79 -10.71 0.42 -11.56
CA TRP A 79 -9.50 0.12 -10.80
C TRP A 79 -8.69 -0.92 -11.56
N VAL A 80 -7.53 -0.50 -12.03
CA VAL A 80 -6.68 -1.32 -12.90
C VAL A 80 -5.41 -1.66 -12.15
N TYR A 81 -5.08 -2.94 -12.11
CA TYR A 81 -3.79 -3.38 -11.61
C TYR A 81 -2.67 -2.85 -12.51
N PRO A 82 -1.61 -2.23 -11.94
CA PRO A 82 -0.42 -1.92 -12.72
C PRO A 82 0.17 -3.20 -13.32
N SER A 83 0.61 -3.10 -14.58
CA SER A 83 1.31 -4.16 -15.30
C SER A 83 2.53 -4.63 -14.51
N ALA A 84 2.73 -5.96 -14.42
CA ALA A 84 3.91 -6.53 -13.76
C ALA A 84 5.22 -6.08 -14.43
N ALA A 85 5.22 -5.92 -15.75
CA ALA A 85 6.40 -5.49 -16.51
C ALA A 85 6.75 -4.01 -16.26
N ASP A 86 5.74 -3.20 -15.94
CA ASP A 86 5.89 -1.76 -15.70
C ASP A 86 5.86 -1.42 -14.20
N ALA A 87 5.86 -2.43 -13.32
CA ALA A 87 5.81 -2.24 -11.89
C ALA A 87 7.01 -1.42 -11.40
N LYS A 88 6.75 -0.47 -10.49
CA LYS A 88 7.75 0.42 -9.88
C LYS A 88 7.66 0.38 -8.36
N GLY A 89 8.68 0.93 -7.71
CA GLY A 89 8.73 1.10 -6.26
C GLY A 89 8.43 -0.19 -5.48
N LEU A 90 7.55 -0.09 -4.50
CA LEU A 90 7.22 -1.20 -3.61
C LEU A 90 6.50 -2.35 -4.33
N LEU A 91 5.65 -2.08 -5.32
CA LEU A 91 5.01 -3.16 -6.10
C LEU A 91 6.07 -3.98 -6.83
N LYS A 92 7.03 -3.32 -7.49
CA LYS A 92 8.14 -4.00 -8.16
C LYS A 92 8.87 -4.92 -7.19
N ARG A 93 9.18 -4.42 -5.99
CA ARG A 93 9.84 -5.21 -4.95
C ARG A 93 9.01 -6.42 -4.54
N VAL A 94 7.70 -6.26 -4.31
CA VAL A 94 6.78 -7.35 -3.95
C VAL A 94 6.76 -8.44 -5.03
N LEU A 95 6.68 -8.05 -6.30
CA LEU A 95 6.67 -8.99 -7.43
C LEU A 95 8.02 -9.68 -7.63
N GLU A 96 9.13 -8.98 -7.40
CA GLU A 96 10.48 -9.56 -7.48
C GLU A 96 10.78 -10.52 -6.32
N THR A 97 10.28 -10.24 -5.12
CA THR A 97 10.54 -11.07 -3.92
C THR A 97 9.48 -12.13 -3.67
N GLY A 98 8.29 -12.00 -4.27
CA GLY A 98 7.13 -12.84 -3.97
C GLY A 98 6.65 -12.70 -2.52
N GLU A 99 6.90 -11.55 -1.90
CA GLU A 99 6.59 -11.28 -0.48
C GLU A 99 5.93 -9.92 -0.38
N LEU A 100 4.94 -9.76 0.49
CA LEU A 100 4.36 -8.50 0.93
C LEU A 100 4.58 -8.36 2.44
N LYS A 101 5.33 -7.33 2.85
CA LYS A 101 5.66 -7.04 4.25
C LYS A 101 4.67 -6.05 4.81
N VAL A 102 3.98 -6.46 5.86
CA VAL A 102 2.91 -5.67 6.47
C VAL A 102 3.26 -5.36 7.92
N ALA A 103 3.41 -4.07 8.21
CA ALA A 103 3.74 -3.56 9.53
C ALA A 103 2.51 -3.54 10.45
N GLY A 104 2.64 -4.08 11.65
CA GLY A 104 1.55 -4.17 12.61
C GLY A 104 2.01 -4.09 14.07
N VAL A 105 1.04 -4.06 14.97
CA VAL A 105 1.20 -4.31 16.40
C VAL A 105 0.40 -5.55 16.78
N GLN A 106 0.87 -6.32 17.74
CA GLN A 106 0.15 -7.51 18.21
C GLN A 106 -0.91 -7.08 19.23
N TRP A 107 -2.13 -7.56 19.02
CA TRP A 107 -3.24 -7.39 19.94
C TRP A 107 -4.26 -8.51 19.75
N THR A 108 -5.14 -8.68 20.74
CA THR A 108 -6.27 -9.61 20.67
C THR A 108 -7.54 -8.88 21.12
N LYS A 109 -8.64 -9.04 20.37
CA LYS A 109 -9.94 -8.46 20.73
C LYS A 109 -11.07 -9.21 20.03
N GLY A 110 -11.62 -10.20 20.73
CA GLY A 110 -12.80 -10.96 20.26
C GLY A 110 -12.65 -11.42 18.81
N GLU A 111 -13.69 -11.20 18.03
CA GLU A 111 -13.78 -11.59 16.62
C GLU A 111 -12.98 -10.67 15.67
N GLN A 112 -12.46 -9.55 16.17
CA GLN A 112 -11.74 -8.57 15.34
C GLN A 112 -10.39 -9.11 14.90
N ALA A 113 -9.62 -9.64 15.85
CA ALA A 113 -8.36 -10.32 15.60
C ALA A 113 -7.80 -11.01 16.84
N ASP A 114 -6.98 -12.03 16.60
CA ASP A 114 -5.97 -12.56 17.51
C ASP A 114 -4.60 -12.61 16.79
N TYR A 115 -3.75 -11.62 17.08
CA TYR A 115 -2.37 -11.52 16.59
C TYR A 115 -1.32 -12.01 17.61
N ILE A 116 -1.76 -12.54 18.76
CA ILE A 116 -0.87 -12.93 19.87
C ILE A 116 -0.67 -14.45 19.90
N THR A 117 -1.74 -15.24 19.79
CA THR A 117 -1.67 -16.70 20.00
C THR A 117 -0.84 -17.42 18.93
N ASP A 118 -1.11 -17.12 17.66
CA ASP A 118 -0.27 -17.54 16.52
C ASP A 118 0.02 -16.32 15.64
N PRO A 119 1.12 -15.59 15.90
CA PRO A 119 1.45 -14.38 15.15
C PRO A 119 1.76 -14.63 13.66
N LEU A 120 2.14 -15.87 13.30
CA LEU A 120 2.42 -16.25 11.92
C LEU A 120 1.12 -16.54 11.14
N ASN A 121 0.10 -17.04 11.83
CA ASN A 121 -1.23 -17.29 11.26
C ASN A 121 -2.33 -16.64 12.13
N PRO A 122 -2.36 -15.31 12.21
CA PRO A 122 -3.36 -14.62 13.04
C PRO A 122 -4.76 -14.85 12.50
N THR A 123 -5.74 -14.90 13.40
CA THR A 123 -7.14 -15.20 13.06
C THR A 123 -8.07 -14.02 13.39
N GLY A 124 -9.27 -14.01 12.82
CA GLY A 124 -10.27 -12.96 13.01
C GLY A 124 -10.49 -12.10 11.77
N PHE A 125 -11.32 -11.07 11.89
CA PHE A 125 -11.72 -10.23 10.76
C PHE A 125 -10.56 -9.58 10.02
N TRP A 126 -9.69 -8.83 10.70
CA TRP A 126 -8.63 -8.07 10.03
C TRP A 126 -7.56 -8.94 9.36
N PRO A 127 -7.09 -10.05 9.98
CA PRO A 127 -6.19 -10.99 9.32
C PRO A 127 -6.77 -11.62 8.05
N GLU A 128 -8.02 -12.10 8.10
CA GLU A 128 -8.67 -12.73 6.95
C GLU A 128 -8.99 -11.70 5.86
N TYR A 129 -9.42 -10.49 6.25
CA TYR A 129 -9.61 -9.36 5.34
C TYR A 129 -8.36 -9.08 4.49
N LEU A 130 -7.20 -8.94 5.14
CA LEU A 130 -5.93 -8.70 4.44
C LEU A 130 -5.50 -9.90 3.59
N LYS A 131 -5.71 -11.12 4.09
CA LYS A 131 -5.37 -12.34 3.37
C LYS A 131 -6.15 -12.48 2.06
N GLU A 132 -7.42 -12.12 2.04
CA GLU A 132 -8.22 -12.14 0.81
C GLU A 132 -7.74 -11.09 -0.21
N ILE A 133 -7.29 -9.92 0.24
CA ILE A 133 -6.64 -8.91 -0.63
C ILE A 133 -5.35 -9.48 -1.24
N VAL A 134 -4.49 -10.08 -0.43
CA VAL A 134 -3.22 -10.68 -0.91
C VAL A 134 -3.49 -11.85 -1.86
N GLN A 135 -4.55 -12.62 -1.64
CA GLN A 135 -4.96 -13.66 -2.57
C GLN A 135 -5.36 -13.06 -3.93
N LYS A 136 -6.09 -11.95 -3.97
CA LYS A 136 -6.41 -11.26 -5.22
C LYS A 136 -5.19 -10.73 -5.96
N LEU A 137 -4.22 -10.17 -5.24
CA LEU A 137 -2.94 -9.80 -5.83
C LEU A 137 -2.25 -11.02 -6.44
N SER A 138 -2.20 -12.13 -5.70
CA SER A 138 -1.58 -13.38 -6.17
C SER A 138 -2.24 -13.92 -7.44
N ASP A 139 -3.58 -13.95 -7.45
CA ASP A 139 -4.37 -14.40 -8.59
C ASP A 139 -4.14 -13.51 -9.82
N ASN A 140 -4.17 -12.18 -9.64
CA ASN A 140 -3.98 -11.22 -10.73
C ASN A 140 -2.58 -11.32 -11.35
N TYR A 141 -1.54 -11.41 -10.53
CA TYR A 141 -0.15 -11.47 -11.00
C TYR A 141 0.30 -12.89 -11.38
N GLY A 142 -0.56 -13.89 -11.22
CA GLY A 142 -0.27 -15.29 -11.57
C GLY A 142 0.90 -15.88 -10.77
N MET A 143 1.11 -15.40 -9.54
CA MET A 143 2.21 -15.85 -8.68
C MET A 143 1.78 -15.88 -7.21
N ALA A 144 2.41 -16.74 -6.41
CA ALA A 144 2.18 -16.74 -4.97
C ALA A 144 2.88 -15.53 -4.32
N ILE A 145 2.10 -14.64 -3.69
CA ILE A 145 2.63 -13.56 -2.85
C ILE A 145 2.47 -13.97 -1.39
N LYS A 146 3.60 -14.17 -0.71
CA LYS A 146 3.62 -14.48 0.72
C LYS A 146 3.33 -13.23 1.54
N LEU A 147 2.28 -13.27 2.37
CA LEU A 147 2.03 -12.26 3.39
C LEU A 147 2.96 -12.46 4.60
N THR A 148 3.88 -11.53 4.82
CA THR A 148 4.78 -11.51 5.98
C THR A 148 4.41 -10.34 6.88
N ARG A 149 4.11 -10.63 8.15
CA ARG A 149 3.76 -9.62 9.15
C ARG A 149 4.97 -9.24 9.98
N VAL A 150 5.23 -7.95 10.10
CA VAL A 150 6.32 -7.39 10.90
C VAL A 150 5.70 -6.66 12.08
N TYR A 151 5.82 -7.25 13.27
CA TYR A 151 5.22 -6.70 14.47
C TYR A 151 6.18 -5.82 15.25
N TYR A 152 5.74 -4.60 15.52
CA TYR A 152 6.47 -3.64 16.33
C TYR A 152 5.95 -3.62 17.76
N THR A 153 6.87 -3.43 18.70
CA THR A 153 6.58 -3.26 20.12
C THR A 153 7.07 -1.90 20.59
N THR A 154 6.50 -1.41 21.69
CA THR A 154 6.97 -0.17 22.33
C THR A 154 8.38 -0.43 22.86
N SER A 155 9.33 0.40 22.45
CA SER A 155 10.66 0.40 23.07
C SER A 155 11.27 1.80 22.99
N ASN A 156 12.15 2.12 23.93
CA ASN A 156 12.86 3.41 24.01
C ASN A 156 11.92 4.63 23.99
N GLY A 157 10.74 4.53 24.63
CA GLY A 157 9.76 5.61 24.69
C GLY A 157 8.96 5.85 23.40
N VAL A 158 9.29 5.15 22.31
CA VAL A 158 8.54 5.23 21.05
C VAL A 158 7.46 4.16 21.04
N GLY A 159 6.19 4.59 20.98
CA GLY A 159 5.04 3.69 20.94
C GLY A 159 5.05 2.79 19.70
N ALA A 160 4.62 1.55 19.86
CA ALA A 160 4.58 0.54 18.78
C ALA A 160 3.92 1.06 17.49
N SER A 161 2.79 1.78 17.62
CA SER A 161 2.08 2.34 16.47
C SER A 161 2.84 3.47 15.76
N ALA A 162 3.67 4.24 16.47
CA ALA A 162 4.52 5.25 15.85
C ALA A 162 5.63 4.58 15.01
N LYS A 163 6.21 3.49 15.52
CA LYS A 163 7.21 2.70 14.78
C LYS A 163 6.66 2.10 13.50
N VAL A 164 5.41 1.61 13.52
CA VAL A 164 4.74 1.16 12.30
C VAL A 164 4.63 2.31 11.29
N GLY A 165 4.22 3.51 11.73
CA GLY A 165 4.19 4.68 10.87
C GLY A 165 5.55 5.00 10.24
N HIS A 166 6.63 4.97 11.02
CA HIS A 166 7.99 5.18 10.51
C HIS A 166 8.43 4.08 9.54
N ALA A 167 8.17 2.81 9.85
CA ALA A 167 8.58 1.69 9.00
C ALA A 167 7.93 1.77 7.61
N VAL A 168 6.64 2.11 7.56
CA VAL A 168 5.92 2.30 6.29
C VAL A 168 6.38 3.58 5.58
N ALA A 169 6.53 4.70 6.30
CA ALA A 169 6.97 5.97 5.70
C ALA A 169 8.40 5.91 5.14
N ASN A 170 9.27 5.08 5.73
CA ASN A 170 10.64 4.88 5.26
C ASN A 170 10.76 3.80 4.17
N GLY A 171 9.67 3.07 3.88
CA GLY A 171 9.69 1.92 2.97
C GLY A 171 10.46 0.70 3.51
N ASP A 172 10.61 0.59 4.84
CA ASP A 172 11.14 -0.60 5.51
C ASP A 172 10.16 -1.77 5.41
N ASP A 173 8.86 -1.45 5.51
CA ASP A 173 7.72 -2.34 5.27
C ASP A 173 6.83 -1.75 4.16
N ASP A 174 6.12 -2.60 3.41
CA ASP A 174 5.40 -2.17 2.20
C ASP A 174 4.11 -1.40 2.50
N MET A 175 3.44 -1.80 3.58
CA MET A 175 2.20 -1.19 4.05
C MET A 175 1.97 -1.53 5.52
N SER A 176 0.98 -0.90 6.14
CA SER A 176 0.51 -1.30 7.47
C SER A 176 -0.62 -2.32 7.40
N GLU A 177 -0.90 -3.01 8.50
CA GLU A 177 -2.15 -3.75 8.67
C GLU A 177 -3.38 -2.83 8.46
N PRO A 178 -4.52 -3.36 7.98
CA PRO A 178 -5.69 -2.54 7.59
C PRO A 178 -6.51 -2.01 8.78
N TYR A 179 -6.20 -2.39 10.02
CA TYR A 179 -6.96 -1.97 11.21
C TYR A 179 -6.61 -0.57 11.74
N TYR A 180 -5.67 0.15 11.13
CA TYR A 180 -5.25 1.46 11.63
C TYR A 180 -6.29 2.54 11.35
N TYR A 181 -6.63 3.30 12.40
CA TYR A 181 -7.41 4.52 12.25
C TYR A 181 -6.61 5.59 11.49
N LEU A 182 -7.25 6.18 10.48
CA LEU A 182 -6.71 7.28 9.67
C LEU A 182 -6.54 8.58 10.48
N GLY A 183 -7.41 8.79 11.48
CA GLY A 183 -7.28 9.88 12.44
C GLY A 183 -6.21 9.66 13.51
N GLY A 184 -5.52 8.50 13.50
CA GLY A 184 -4.35 8.30 14.35
C GLY A 184 -3.20 9.22 13.96
N ALA A 185 -2.22 9.39 14.84
CA ALA A 185 -1.09 10.29 14.61
C ALA A 185 0.14 9.60 14.00
N HIS A 186 0.88 10.34 13.18
CA HIS A 186 2.26 10.09 12.75
C HIS A 186 3.00 11.45 12.77
N ASP A 187 4.11 11.52 13.50
CA ASP A 187 4.93 12.74 13.66
C ASP A 187 4.13 14.01 14.03
N GLY A 188 3.17 13.84 14.94
CA GLY A 188 2.32 14.92 15.44
C GLY A 188 1.24 15.40 14.47
N LYS A 189 1.05 14.73 13.33
CA LYS A 189 -0.01 15.01 12.35
C LYS A 189 -0.97 13.82 12.22
N PRO A 190 -2.24 14.04 11.85
CA PRO A 190 -3.14 12.95 11.46
C PRO A 190 -2.53 12.16 10.29
N ARG A 191 -2.60 10.82 10.31
CA ARG A 191 -2.04 9.97 9.25
C ARG A 191 -2.63 10.29 7.88
N ILE A 192 -3.92 10.62 7.83
CA ILE A 192 -4.59 11.04 6.60
C ILE A 192 -3.97 12.30 5.96
N GLU A 193 -3.23 13.10 6.73
CA GLU A 193 -2.55 14.32 6.26
C GLU A 193 -1.04 14.12 6.05
N SER A 194 -0.46 13.05 6.58
CA SER A 194 1.00 12.84 6.61
C SER A 194 1.47 11.58 5.89
N MET A 195 0.56 10.72 5.43
CA MET A 195 0.87 9.45 4.78
C MET A 195 -0.02 9.25 3.55
N ALA A 196 0.48 8.52 2.57
CA ALA A 196 -0.35 8.00 1.48
C ALA A 196 -1.26 6.88 2.01
N PHE A 197 -2.48 6.80 1.49
CA PHE A 197 -3.46 5.78 1.86
C PHE A 197 -4.15 5.21 0.62
N SER A 198 -4.47 3.93 0.69
CA SER A 198 -5.34 3.22 -0.23
C SER A 198 -6.81 3.59 0.04
N CYS A 199 -7.71 3.10 -0.80
CA CYS A 199 -9.14 3.11 -0.55
C CYS A 199 -9.51 2.55 0.84
N ILE A 200 -10.51 3.16 1.46
CA ILE A 200 -11.03 2.80 2.77
C ILE A 200 -12.32 2.02 2.56
N THR A 201 -12.31 0.78 3.03
CA THR A 201 -13.26 -0.27 2.61
C THR A 201 -13.88 -1.01 3.79
N ALA A 202 -13.34 -0.82 5.00
CA ALA A 202 -13.82 -1.39 6.24
C ALA A 202 -13.69 -0.37 7.38
N GLY A 203 -14.67 -0.33 8.27
CA GLY A 203 -14.70 0.62 9.37
C GLY A 203 -15.61 0.18 10.51
N LEU A 204 -15.63 0.99 11.56
CA LEU A 204 -16.51 0.82 12.72
C LEU A 204 -17.57 1.91 12.72
N GLU A 205 -18.78 1.55 13.15
CA GLU A 205 -19.86 2.51 13.34
C GLU A 205 -19.57 3.46 14.51
N SER A 206 -19.90 4.74 14.34
CA SER A 206 -19.86 5.72 15.42
C SER A 206 -21.16 5.68 16.22
N PHE A 207 -21.07 5.41 17.53
CA PHE A 207 -22.22 5.46 18.43
C PHE A 207 -22.27 6.80 19.16
N PHE A 208 -23.35 7.55 18.97
CA PHE A 208 -23.64 8.77 19.72
C PHE A 208 -24.67 8.47 20.80
N PHE A 209 -24.27 8.57 22.07
CA PHE A 209 -25.20 8.48 23.19
C PHE A 209 -25.73 9.88 23.54
N THR A 210 -27.03 10.10 23.39
CA THR A 210 -27.70 11.30 23.91
C THR A 210 -28.31 10.99 25.27
N LYS A 211 -28.45 12.02 26.11
CA LYS A 211 -29.12 11.90 27.41
C LYS A 211 -30.53 11.36 27.21
N ALA A 212 -30.91 10.30 27.92
CA ALA A 212 -32.30 9.87 27.98
C ALA A 212 -33.12 11.03 28.58
N SER A 213 -34.16 11.44 27.87
CA SER A 213 -35.11 12.49 28.29
C SER A 213 -35.80 12.12 29.59
#